data_AF-A0AAU6E2X2-F1
#
_entry.id   AF-A0AAU6E2X2-F1
#
_cell.length_a   1.000
_cell.length_b   1.000
_cell.length_c   1.000
_cell.angle_alpha   90.00
_cell.angle_beta   90.00
_cell.angle_gamma   90.00
#
_symmetry.space_group_name_H-M   'P 1'
#
loop_
_entity.id
_entity.type
_entity.pdbx_description
1 polymer ?
#
loop_
_entity_poly.entity_id
_entity_poly.type
_entity_poly.pdbx_seq_one_letter_code
_entity_poly.pdbx_strand_id
1 'polypeptide(L)'
;MAVGTILRFDEVRGYGFIAAVGGGEDVFFHANDFGESRHVVQPGMRVEYEVMEGERGLKVSTVSLLDPPPARRPVTAVAPTATVSSQQLGDDDGVCDVLSAKSFSGAVTELLIEHAPTLTGAQIGQVRHRFLAFARSHGWVDD
;
A
#
# COMPACT_ATOMS: atom_id res chain seq x y z
N MET A 1 19.49 -16.25 -0.08
CA MET A 1 18.56 -15.29 -0.70
C MET A 1 17.21 -15.39 0.01
N ALA A 2 16.60 -14.26 0.32
CA ALA A 2 15.34 -14.10 1.03
C ALA A 2 14.40 -13.20 0.22
N VAL A 3 13.09 -13.31 0.46
CA VAL A 3 12.08 -12.52 -0.24
C VAL A 3 11.30 -11.68 0.77
N GLY A 4 10.98 -10.45 0.37
CA GLY A 4 10.28 -9.49 1.21
C GLY A 4 9.60 -8.41 0.40
N THR A 5 8.89 -7.54 1.11
CA THR A 5 8.17 -6.40 0.55
C THR A 5 8.74 -5.12 1.13
N ILE A 6 9.00 -4.12 0.29
CA ILE A 6 9.44 -2.81 0.76
C ILE A 6 8.30 -2.18 1.58
N LEU A 7 8.51 -2.03 2.89
CA LEU A 7 7.51 -1.48 3.80
C LEU A 7 7.46 0.04 3.70
N ARG A 8 8.63 0.66 3.65
CA ARG A 8 8.81 2.11 3.56
C ARG A 8 10.14 2.46 2.93
N PHE A 9 10.14 3.54 2.16
CA PHE A 9 11.33 4.10 1.53
C PHE A 9 11.26 5.62 1.62
N ASP A 10 12.33 6.24 2.11
CA ASP A 10 12.51 7.69 2.12
C ASP A 10 13.46 8.06 0.99
N GLU A 11 12.92 8.60 -0.10
CA GLU A 11 13.71 8.97 -1.29
C GLU A 11 14.68 10.13 -0.99
N VAL A 12 14.31 11.03 -0.08
CA VAL A 12 15.14 12.20 0.29
C VAL A 12 16.35 11.75 1.09
N ARG A 13 16.17 10.81 2.01
CA ARG A 13 17.25 10.27 2.84
C ARG A 13 17.95 9.05 2.23
N GLY A 14 17.36 8.43 1.22
CA GLY A 14 17.94 7.31 0.47
C GLY A 14 17.99 5.98 1.23
N TYR A 15 17.10 5.75 2.20
CA TYR A 15 17.04 4.49 2.94
C TYR A 15 15.62 3.99 3.16
N GLY A 16 15.48 2.69 3.44
CA GLY A 16 14.19 2.07 3.68
C GLY A 16 14.28 0.76 4.46
N PHE A 17 13.13 0.11 4.59
CA PHE A 17 12.97 -1.16 5.31
C PHE A 17 12.18 -2.16 4.46
N ILE A 18 12.62 -3.41 4.46
CA ILE A 18 11.95 -4.54 3.83
C ILE A 18 11.38 -5.45 4.91
N ALA A 19 10.08 -5.73 4.81
CA ALA A 19 9.42 -6.73 5.63
C ALA A 19 9.64 -8.11 5.02
N ALA A 20 10.26 -9.02 5.79
CA ALA A 20 10.47 -10.39 5.35
C ALA A 20 9.14 -11.15 5.27
N VAL A 21 8.91 -11.93 4.20
CA VAL A 21 7.66 -12.71 4.02
C VAL A 21 7.42 -13.71 5.17
N GLY A 22 8.49 -14.17 5.81
CA GLY A 22 8.43 -15.11 6.95
C GLY A 22 8.08 -14.49 8.31
N GLY A 23 7.77 -13.19 8.39
CA GLY A 23 7.44 -12.53 9.66
C GLY A 23 8.66 -12.30 10.58
N GLY A 24 9.86 -12.22 10.00
CA GLY A 24 11.10 -11.90 10.70
C GLY A 24 11.28 -10.39 10.93
N GLU A 25 12.44 -10.02 11.48
CA GLU A 25 12.81 -8.62 11.69
C GLU A 25 12.89 -7.84 10.37
N ASP A 26 12.56 -6.54 10.46
CA ASP A 26 12.65 -5.63 9.32
C ASP A 26 14.11 -5.48 8.89
N VAL A 27 14.34 -5.65 7.59
CA VAL A 27 15.68 -5.59 7.02
C VAL A 27 15.95 -4.19 6.49
N PHE A 28 17.04 -3.58 6.97
CA PHE A 28 17.45 -2.26 6.54
C PHE A 28 18.14 -2.30 5.17
N PHE A 29 17.79 -1.36 4.30
CA PHE A 29 18.46 -1.19 3.00
C PHE A 29 18.76 0.29 2.71
N HIS A 30 19.80 0.51 1.91
CA HIS A 30 20.12 1.81 1.33
C HIS A 30 19.77 1.81 -0.16
N ALA A 31 19.38 2.97 -0.71
CA ALA A 31 19.09 3.12 -2.15
C ALA A 31 20.27 2.73 -3.03
N ASN A 32 21.50 2.83 -2.50
CA ASN A 32 22.72 2.45 -3.22
C ASN A 32 22.86 0.92 -3.37
N ASP A 33 22.20 0.13 -2.52
CA ASP A 33 22.21 -1.33 -2.61
C ASP A 33 21.37 -1.82 -3.82
N PHE A 34 20.46 -0.98 -4.33
CA PHE A 34 19.63 -1.22 -5.52
C PHE A 34 20.33 -0.90 -6.86
N GLY A 35 21.55 -0.37 -6.84
CA GLY A 35 22.29 -0.01 -8.05
C GLY A 35 21.51 0.91 -8.99
N GLU A 36 21.30 0.50 -10.24
CA GLU A 36 20.57 1.27 -11.26
C GLU A 36 19.06 1.33 -11.00
N SER A 37 18.52 0.36 -10.25
CA SER A 37 17.10 0.28 -9.94
C SER A 37 16.68 1.14 -8.74
N ARG A 38 17.57 1.93 -8.17
CA ARG A 38 17.28 2.82 -7.04
C ARG A 38 16.14 3.82 -7.29
N HIS A 39 15.93 4.20 -8.55
CA HIS A 39 14.92 5.18 -8.97
C HIS A 39 13.50 4.58 -9.10
N VAL A 40 13.38 3.25 -9.10
CA VAL A 40 12.10 2.56 -9.22
C VAL A 40 11.64 1.93 -7.90
N VAL A 41 12.39 2.13 -6.81
CA VAL A 41 12.07 1.61 -5.48
C VAL A 41 10.83 2.31 -4.93
N GLN A 42 9.75 1.54 -4.72
CA GLN A 42 8.51 2.04 -4.13
C GLN A 42 8.03 1.11 -3.00
N PRO A 43 7.34 1.65 -1.98
CA PRO A 43 6.64 0.85 -0.99
C PRO A 43 5.65 -0.12 -1.65
N GLY A 44 5.56 -1.34 -1.12
CA GLY A 44 4.68 -2.41 -1.62
C GLY A 44 5.29 -3.30 -2.71
N MET A 45 6.48 -2.97 -3.23
CA MET A 45 7.16 -3.81 -4.21
C MET A 45 7.80 -5.04 -3.57
N ARG A 46 7.74 -6.17 -4.27
CA ARG A 46 8.39 -7.42 -3.85
C ARG A 46 9.82 -7.46 -4.36
N VAL A 47 10.74 -7.78 -3.46
CA VAL A 47 12.16 -7.80 -3.73
C VAL A 47 12.78 -9.09 -3.22
N GLU A 48 13.69 -9.64 -4.00
CA GLU A 48 14.62 -10.67 -3.55
C GLU A 48 15.88 -9.98 -3.03
N TYR A 49 16.31 -10.34 -1.85
CA TYR A 49 17.49 -9.74 -1.25
C TYR A 49 18.31 -10.76 -0.49
N GLU A 50 19.58 -10.45 -0.31
CA GLU A 50 20.46 -11.20 0.56
C GLU A 50 20.72 -10.42 1.85
N VAL A 51 20.59 -11.11 2.98
CA VAL A 51 20.67 -10.53 4.31
C VAL A 51 22.05 -10.80 4.88
N MET A 52 22.68 -9.78 5.44
CA MET A 52 23.96 -9.86 6.12
C MET A 52 23.85 -9.19 7.49
N GLU A 53 24.48 -9.75 8.51
CA GLU A 53 24.61 -9.09 9.81
C GLU A 53 25.57 -7.91 9.71
N GLY A 54 25.04 -6.69 9.89
CA GLY A 54 25.83 -5.47 9.94
C GLY A 54 25.93 -4.90 11.35
N GLU A 55 26.72 -3.83 11.53
CA GLU A 55 26.95 -3.16 12.83
C GLU A 55 25.66 -2.59 13.47
N ARG A 56 24.55 -2.49 12.72
CA ARG A 56 23.27 -1.93 13.18
C ARG A 56 22.09 -2.89 13.01
N GLY A 57 22.36 -4.19 12.87
CA GLY A 57 21.35 -5.23 12.62
C GLY A 57 21.37 -5.76 11.18
N LEU A 58 20.28 -6.43 10.79
CA LEU A 58 20.16 -7.07 9.48
C LEU A 58 20.17 -6.03 8.35
N LYS A 59 21.19 -6.10 7.49
CA LYS A 59 21.37 -5.22 6.32
C LYS A 59 21.26 -6.02 5.02
N VAL A 60 20.72 -5.40 3.98
CA VAL A 60 20.77 -5.92 2.61
C VAL A 60 22.18 -5.81 2.02
N SER A 61 22.69 -6.90 1.43
CA SER A 61 23.94 -6.89 0.64
C SER A 61 23.68 -6.71 -0.87
N THR A 62 22.71 -7.44 -1.40
CA THR A 62 22.28 -7.40 -2.80
C THR A 62 20.77 -7.45 -2.83
N VAL A 63 20.14 -6.66 -3.69
CA VAL A 63 18.69 -6.66 -3.89
C VAL A 63 18.34 -6.63 -5.37
N SER A 64 17.38 -7.47 -5.74
CA SER A 64 16.80 -7.55 -7.06
C SER A 64 15.29 -7.37 -6.95
N LEU A 65 14.71 -6.50 -7.78
CA LEU A 65 13.26 -6.36 -7.83
C LEU A 65 12.66 -7.59 -8.52
N LEU A 66 11.76 -8.29 -7.81
CA LEU A 66 11.06 -9.46 -8.34
C LEU A 66 9.80 -9.08 -9.11
N ASP A 67 9.12 -8.01 -8.69
CA ASP A 67 7.89 -7.55 -9.35
C ASP A 67 8.11 -6.17 -9.99
N PRO A 68 7.93 -6.00 -11.31
CA PRO A 68 7.42 -4.74 -11.81
C PRO A 68 6.06 -4.49 -11.14
N PRO A 69 5.69 -3.25 -10.78
CA PRO A 69 4.39 -2.99 -10.17
C PRO A 69 3.32 -3.66 -11.04
N PRO A 70 2.31 -4.35 -10.47
CA PRO A 70 1.31 -5.03 -11.28
C PRO A 70 0.79 -4.00 -12.26
N ALA A 71 1.09 -4.21 -13.55
CA ALA A 71 0.64 -3.34 -14.61
C ALA A 71 -0.85 -3.21 -14.38
N ARG A 72 -1.27 -2.00 -14.00
CA ARG A 72 -2.65 -1.63 -13.72
C ARG A 72 -3.43 -2.19 -14.89
N ARG A 73 -4.10 -3.33 -14.70
CA ARG A 73 -4.81 -3.99 -15.81
C ARG A 73 -5.74 -2.93 -16.35
N PRO A 74 -5.67 -2.53 -17.65
CA PRO A 74 -6.74 -1.75 -18.21
C PRO A 74 -7.97 -2.61 -18.03
N VAL A 75 -8.88 -2.18 -17.16
CA VAL A 75 -10.15 -2.86 -16.97
C VAL A 75 -10.83 -2.80 -18.33
N THR A 76 -10.82 -3.90 -19.05
CA THR A 76 -11.52 -4.03 -20.33
C THR A 76 -12.98 -3.76 -20.02
N ALA A 77 -13.49 -2.68 -20.58
CA ALA A 77 -14.85 -2.24 -20.44
C ALA A 77 -15.81 -3.41 -20.73
N VAL A 78 -16.64 -3.74 -19.75
CA VAL A 78 -17.87 -4.48 -19.99
C VAL A 78 -19.00 -3.61 -19.44
N ALA A 79 -19.55 -2.76 -20.32
CA ALA A 79 -20.92 -2.27 -20.19
C ALA A 79 -21.87 -3.44 -20.54
N PRO A 80 -23.14 -3.48 -20.07
CA PRO A 80 -24.08 -2.40 -20.35
C PRO A 80 -25.03 -1.99 -19.20
N THR A 81 -25.42 -0.72 -19.31
CA THR A 81 -26.76 -0.17 -19.05
C THR A 81 -27.34 -0.25 -17.64
N ALA A 82 -27.25 0.89 -16.93
CA ALA A 82 -28.43 1.46 -16.28
C ALA A 82 -28.33 3.00 -16.29
N THR A 83 -29.10 3.58 -17.21
CA THR A 83 -29.83 4.85 -17.17
C THR A 83 -29.21 6.04 -16.41
N VAL A 84 -28.82 7.00 -17.23
CA VAL A 84 -28.44 8.38 -16.97
C VAL A 84 -29.47 9.14 -16.12
N SER A 85 -29.00 9.91 -15.13
CA SER A 85 -29.58 11.22 -14.81
C SER A 85 -28.44 12.23 -14.75
N SER A 86 -28.46 13.12 -15.73
CA SER A 86 -27.45 14.12 -16.04
C SER A 86 -27.92 15.50 -15.58
N GLN A 87 -27.32 16.04 -14.53
CA GLN A 87 -27.17 17.49 -14.22
C GLN A 87 -25.91 17.55 -13.33
N GLN A 88 -24.83 18.28 -13.57
CA GLN A 88 -24.58 19.52 -14.29
C GLN A 88 -23.05 19.60 -14.54
N LEU A 89 -22.62 20.13 -15.69
CA LEU A 89 -21.21 20.46 -15.95
C LEU A 89 -20.79 21.66 -15.09
N GLY A 90 -19.68 21.51 -14.36
CA GLY A 90 -18.94 22.58 -13.71
C GLY A 90 -17.45 22.29 -13.88
N ASP A 91 -16.79 23.16 -14.63
CA ASP A 91 -15.35 23.31 -14.76
C ASP A 91 -14.80 23.83 -13.41
N ASP A 92 -14.00 23.05 -12.67
CA ASP A 92 -13.07 23.57 -11.63
C ASP A 92 -12.22 22.45 -11.00
N ASP A 93 -11.01 22.81 -10.58
CA ASP A 93 -9.97 21.98 -9.99
C ASP A 93 -10.37 21.12 -8.75
N GLY A 94 -9.85 19.89 -8.67
CA GLY A 94 -9.39 19.32 -7.39
C GLY A 94 -10.39 19.08 -6.24
N VAL A 95 -11.62 18.62 -6.48
CA VAL A 95 -12.47 18.09 -5.39
C VAL A 95 -12.30 16.58 -5.27
N CYS A 96 -11.54 16.16 -4.27
CA CYS A 96 -11.54 14.78 -3.79
C CYS A 96 -12.88 14.56 -3.09
N ASP A 97 -13.79 13.78 -3.69
CA ASP A 97 -15.09 13.44 -3.10
C ASP A 97 -14.87 12.84 -1.70
N VAL A 98 -15.21 13.61 -0.67
CA VAL A 98 -15.19 13.17 0.73
C VAL A 98 -16.14 11.97 0.86
N LEU A 99 -15.63 10.83 1.32
CA LEU A 99 -16.45 9.61 1.42
C LEU A 99 -17.35 9.67 2.66
N SER A 100 -18.60 9.23 2.56
CA SER A 100 -19.41 9.02 3.78
C SER A 100 -18.78 7.95 4.69
N ALA A 101 -18.90 8.13 6.01
CA ALA A 101 -18.38 7.21 7.02
C ALA A 101 -18.77 5.75 6.80
N LYS A 102 -19.99 5.52 6.30
CA LYS A 102 -20.51 4.18 6.02
C LYS A 102 -19.82 3.55 4.82
N SER A 103 -19.62 4.31 3.74
CA SER A 103 -18.93 3.84 2.54
C SER A 103 -17.46 3.55 2.82
N PHE A 104 -16.79 4.44 3.54
CA PHE A 104 -15.41 4.25 3.98
C PHE A 104 -15.26 2.98 4.84
N SER A 105 -16.13 2.81 5.83
CA SER A 105 -16.12 1.64 6.71
C SER A 105 -16.40 0.34 5.96
N GLY A 106 -17.28 0.38 4.96
CA GLY A 106 -17.56 -0.75 4.07
C GLY A 106 -16.34 -1.14 3.24
N ALA A 107 -15.72 -0.17 2.57
CA ALA A 107 -14.52 -0.41 1.74
C ALA A 107 -13.36 -1.00 2.56
N VAL A 108 -13.13 -0.50 3.77
CA VAL A 108 -12.12 -1.06 4.68
C VAL A 108 -12.46 -2.50 5.07
N THR A 109 -13.73 -2.82 5.31
CA THR A 109 -14.15 -4.19 5.67
C THR A 109 -13.90 -5.16 4.52
N GLU A 110 -14.29 -4.80 3.30
CA GLU A 110 -14.09 -5.61 2.10
C GLU A 110 -12.60 -5.87 1.85
N LEU A 111 -11.75 -4.83 1.92
CA LEU A 111 -10.30 -4.96 1.76
C LEU A 111 -9.67 -5.89 2.80
N LEU A 112 -10.13 -5.83 4.05
CA LEU A 112 -9.61 -6.70 5.12
C LEU A 112 -10.03 -8.15 4.93
N ILE A 113 -11.26 -8.40 4.47
CA ILE A 113 -11.73 -9.76 4.18
C ILE A 113 -10.94 -10.35 3.01
N GLU A 114 -10.70 -9.56 1.96
CA GLU A 114 -10.01 -10.01 0.75
C GLU A 114 -8.52 -10.28 1.00
N HIS A 115 -7.82 -9.39 1.70
CA HIS A 115 -6.36 -9.45 1.82
C HIS A 115 -5.85 -9.98 3.15
N ALA A 116 -6.70 -10.11 4.17
CA ALA A 116 -6.31 -10.59 5.49
C ALA A 116 -7.32 -11.63 6.05
N PRO A 117 -7.47 -12.80 5.39
CA PRO A 117 -8.46 -13.82 5.76
C PRO A 117 -8.21 -14.48 7.12
N THR A 118 -7.05 -14.25 7.72
CA THR A 118 -6.70 -14.73 9.07
C THR A 118 -7.29 -13.86 10.18
N LEU A 119 -7.82 -12.68 9.85
CA LEU A 119 -8.44 -11.79 10.84
C LEU A 119 -9.81 -12.29 11.25
N THR A 120 -10.04 -12.34 12.56
CA THR A 120 -11.36 -12.59 13.14
C THR A 120 -12.28 -11.39 12.95
N GLY A 121 -13.61 -11.61 12.96
CA GLY A 121 -14.58 -10.53 12.84
C GLY A 121 -14.42 -9.43 13.92
N ALA A 122 -14.00 -9.79 15.13
CA ALA A 122 -13.70 -8.83 16.19
C ALA A 122 -12.49 -7.93 15.86
N GLN A 123 -11.44 -8.51 15.29
CA GLN A 123 -10.25 -7.76 14.85
C GLN A 123 -10.57 -6.84 13.69
N ILE A 124 -11.35 -7.30 12.70
CA ILE A 124 -11.82 -6.47 11.58
C ILE A 124 -12.61 -5.27 12.11
N GLY A 125 -13.51 -5.49 13.07
CA GLY A 125 -14.25 -4.43 13.73
C GLY A 125 -13.35 -3.40 14.41
N GLN A 126 -12.31 -3.84 15.12
CA GLN A 126 -11.35 -2.97 15.80
C GLN A 126 -10.52 -2.13 14.82
N VAL A 127 -10.03 -2.75 13.74
CA VAL A 127 -9.25 -2.06 12.70
C VAL A 127 -10.11 -1.02 11.99
N ARG A 128 -11.32 -1.40 11.56
CA ARG A 128 -12.29 -0.50 10.91
C ARG A 128 -12.58 0.73 11.75
N HIS A 129 -12.82 0.55 13.05
CA HIS A 129 -13.12 1.67 13.96
C HIS A 129 -11.93 2.65 14.08
N ARG A 130 -10.70 2.13 14.19
CA ARG A 130 -9.49 2.96 14.24
C ARG A 130 -9.24 3.71 12.94
N PHE A 131 -9.43 3.04 11.80
CA PHE A 131 -9.28 3.68 10.48
C PHE A 131 -10.34 4.76 10.24
N LEU A 132 -11.59 4.53 10.66
CA LEU A 132 -12.63 5.54 10.55
C LEU A 132 -12.32 6.78 11.42
N ALA A 133 -11.85 6.57 12.65
CA ALA A 133 -11.44 7.67 13.52
C ALA A 133 -10.28 8.48 12.92
N PHE A 134 -9.29 7.80 12.34
CA PHE A 134 -8.19 8.43 11.63
C PHE A 134 -8.66 9.21 10.39
N ALA A 135 -9.52 8.63 9.57
CA ALA A 135 -10.05 9.29 8.38
C ALA A 135 -10.85 10.56 8.74
N ARG A 136 -11.62 10.52 9.83
CA ARG A 136 -12.32 11.70 10.37
C ARG A 136 -11.35 12.77 10.86
N SER A 137 -10.28 12.42 11.57
CA SER A 137 -9.29 13.40 12.02
C SER A 137 -8.54 14.08 10.88
N HIS A 138 -8.54 13.46 9.69
CA HIS A 138 -7.92 13.99 8.49
C HIS A 138 -8.93 14.60 7.50
N GLY A 139 -10.22 14.67 7.84
CA GLY A 139 -11.26 15.26 6.99
C GLY A 139 -11.54 14.47 5.70
N TRP A 140 -11.17 13.19 5.65
CA TRP A 140 -11.41 12.32 4.49
C TRP A 140 -12.83 11.76 4.45
N VAL A 141 -13.56 11.93 5.55
CA VAL A 141 -14.85 11.31 5.76
C VAL A 141 -15.81 12.29 6.42
N ASP A 142 -16.98 12.43 5.82
CA ASP A 142 -18.11 13.18 6.36
C ASP A 142 -19.08 12.25 7.11
N ASP A 143 -19.83 12.85 8.04
CA ASP A 143 -20.80 12.15 8.90
C ASP A 143 -22.03 11.66 8.12
#